data_AF-A0A930XZU1-F1
#
_entry.id   AF-A0A930XZU1-F1
#
_cell.length_a   1.000
_cell.length_b   1.000
_cell.length_c   1.000
_cell.angle_alpha   90.00
_cell.angle_beta   90.00
_cell.angle_gamma   90.00
#
_symmetry.space_group_name_H-M   'P 1'
#
loop_
_entity.id
_entity.type
_entity.pdbx_description
1 polymer ?
#
loop_
_entity_poly.entity_id
_entity_poly.type
_entity_poly.pdbx_seq_one_letter_code
_entity_poly.pdbx_strand_id
1 'polypeptide(L)'
;MQPRKISARNSDSSGFLAVLERYWYVILGLIFVTPVILRYLKDSQVANEVNDTQEQIKLNVSKNLDPIQQQVELNKITTSPFYQNMARNVAANLGILYQVRGGFLSWLNPRTWTENDQLVYNDLRQLKNSGQVKTVSNCYFFLTGKNLMEDITRLLDNDLLIKLPLFK
;
A
#
# COMPACT_ATOMS: atom_id res chain seq x y z
N MET A 1 34.64 8.75 -85.35
CA MET A 1 33.59 8.97 -84.34
C MET A 1 33.94 8.15 -83.11
N GLN A 2 34.25 8.78 -81.97
CA GLN A 2 34.57 8.07 -80.72
C GLN A 2 33.28 7.79 -79.93
N PRO A 3 33.11 6.60 -79.32
CA PRO A 3 31.98 6.35 -78.43
C PRO A 3 32.21 6.96 -77.03
N ARG A 4 31.23 7.72 -76.57
CA ARG A 4 31.16 8.35 -75.24
C ARG A 4 30.86 7.28 -74.20
N LYS A 5 31.79 6.98 -73.28
CA LYS A 5 31.51 6.16 -72.10
C LYS A 5 30.80 7.02 -71.05
N ILE A 6 29.58 6.64 -70.71
CA ILE A 6 28.76 7.28 -69.68
C ILE A 6 29.31 6.81 -68.32
N SER A 7 29.77 7.76 -67.51
CA SER A 7 30.22 7.48 -66.14
C SER A 7 29.00 7.14 -65.28
N ALA A 8 28.98 5.95 -64.69
CA ALA A 8 27.96 5.56 -63.71
C ALA A 8 28.07 6.48 -62.49
N ARG A 9 27.00 7.21 -62.20
CA ARG A 9 26.84 8.03 -60.99
C ARG A 9 26.54 7.06 -59.85
N ASN A 10 27.49 6.88 -58.94
CA ASN A 10 27.29 6.12 -57.71
C ASN A 10 26.10 6.72 -56.95
N SER A 11 25.14 5.86 -56.58
CA SER A 11 23.96 6.26 -55.81
C SER A 11 24.36 6.48 -54.36
N ASP A 12 24.28 7.72 -53.91
CA ASP A 12 24.38 8.09 -52.50
C ASP A 12 23.23 7.44 -51.69
N SER A 13 23.51 6.32 -51.03
CA SER A 13 22.64 5.73 -50.00
C SER A 13 22.86 6.44 -48.66
N SER A 14 22.73 7.78 -48.64
CA SER A 14 23.31 8.67 -47.64
C SER A 14 22.36 9.10 -46.51
N GLY A 15 21.58 8.18 -45.94
CA GLY A 15 20.65 8.53 -44.86
C GLY A 15 20.53 7.48 -43.78
N PHE A 16 19.73 6.44 -44.04
CA PHE A 16 19.39 5.44 -43.04
C PHE A 16 20.47 4.37 -42.87
N LEU A 17 21.00 3.83 -43.97
CA LEU A 17 22.00 2.75 -43.95
C LEU A 17 23.35 3.22 -43.38
N ALA A 18 23.76 4.45 -43.68
CA ALA A 18 24.98 5.04 -43.15
C ALA A 18 24.91 5.27 -41.62
N VAL A 19 23.73 5.62 -41.10
CA VAL A 19 23.50 5.75 -39.65
C VAL A 19 23.49 4.37 -38.99
N LEU A 20 22.87 3.38 -39.63
CA LEU A 20 22.84 2.01 -39.14
C LEU A 20 24.25 1.41 -39.06
N GLU A 21 25.08 1.61 -40.08
CA GLU A 21 26.48 1.13 -40.14
C GLU A 21 27.36 1.82 -39.10
N ARG A 22 27.20 3.14 -38.92
CA ARG A 22 27.99 3.92 -37.97
C ARG A 22 27.67 3.64 -36.51
N TYR A 23 26.42 3.28 -36.19
CA TYR A 23 25.94 3.08 -34.83
C TYR A 23 25.46 1.66 -34.53
N TRP A 24 25.82 0.68 -35.37
CA TRP A 24 25.32 -0.70 -35.26
C TRP A 24 25.64 -1.34 -33.89
N TYR A 25 26.83 -1.08 -33.34
CA TYR A 25 27.22 -1.53 -32.00
C TYR A 25 26.36 -0.91 -30.88
N VAL A 26 25.93 0.34 -31.04
CA VAL A 26 25.06 1.02 -30.07
C VAL A 26 23.66 0.45 -30.12
N ILE A 27 23.15 0.19 -31.33
CA ILE A 27 21.83 -0.43 -31.54
C ILE A 27 21.79 -1.83 -30.93
N LEU A 28 22.82 -2.66 -31.18
CA LEU A 28 22.94 -3.97 -30.54
C LEU A 28 23.02 -3.85 -29.00
N GLY A 29 23.84 -2.92 -28.49
CA GLY A 29 23.93 -2.67 -27.05
C GLY A 29 22.56 -2.35 -26.43
N LEU A 30 21.77 -1.51 -27.09
CA LEU A 30 20.41 -1.18 -26.65
C LEU A 30 19.51 -2.43 -26.64
N ILE A 31 19.54 -3.25 -27.69
CA ILE A 31 18.74 -4.47 -27.82
C ILE A 31 19.06 -5.47 -26.70
N PHE A 32 20.34 -5.62 -26.31
CA PHE A 32 20.73 -6.52 -25.22
C PHE A 32 20.44 -5.95 -23.82
N VAL A 33 20.49 -4.64 -23.64
CA VAL A 33 20.22 -3.98 -22.35
C VAL A 33 18.72 -3.91 -22.04
N THR A 34 17.88 -3.74 -23.06
CA THR A 34 16.41 -3.64 -22.92
C THR A 34 15.77 -4.81 -22.14
N PRO A 35 16.04 -6.10 -22.43
CA PRO A 35 15.45 -7.22 -21.68
C PRO A 35 15.96 -7.30 -20.24
N VAL A 36 17.18 -6.86 -19.95
CA VAL A 36 17.75 -6.85 -18.60
C VAL A 36 17.05 -5.80 -17.73
N ILE A 37 16.84 -4.59 -18.27
CA ILE A 37 16.09 -3.54 -17.58
C ILE A 37 14.64 -3.97 -17.35
N LEU A 38 13.97 -4.51 -18.38
CA LEU A 38 12.59 -4.98 -18.25
C LEU A 38 12.44 -6.11 -17.22
N ARG A 39 13.41 -7.03 -17.14
CA ARG A 39 13.43 -8.08 -16.12
C ARG A 39 13.63 -7.52 -14.72
N TYR A 40 14.56 -6.60 -14.54
CA TYR A 40 14.83 -5.96 -13.25
C TYR A 40 13.61 -5.15 -12.73
N LEU A 41 12.90 -4.46 -13.62
CA LEU A 41 11.67 -3.75 -13.28
C LEU A 41 10.53 -4.70 -12.90
N LYS A 42 10.39 -5.83 -13.61
CA LYS A 42 9.40 -6.87 -13.26
C LYS A 42 9.71 -7.53 -11.93
N ASP A 43 10.97 -7.88 -11.66
CA ASP A 43 11.38 -8.51 -10.40
C ASP A 43 11.12 -7.57 -9.20
N SER A 44 11.30 -6.25 -9.38
CA SER A 44 10.99 -5.25 -8.36
C SER A 44 9.48 -5.11 -8.08
N GLN A 45 8.64 -5.23 -9.11
CA GLN A 45 7.17 -5.21 -8.95
C GLN A 45 6.66 -6.48 -8.29
N VAL A 46 7.17 -7.64 -8.71
CA VAL A 46 6.80 -8.95 -8.13
C VAL A 46 7.23 -9.05 -6.66
N ALA A 47 8.39 -8.50 -6.29
CA ALA A 47 8.84 -8.48 -4.89
C ALA A 47 7.89 -7.68 -3.98
N ASN A 48 7.35 -6.55 -4.45
CA ASN A 48 6.39 -5.75 -3.69
C ASN A 48 5.03 -6.47 -3.57
N GLU A 49 4.52 -7.05 -4.66
CA GLU A 49 3.25 -7.81 -4.64
C GLU A 49 3.32 -9.06 -3.74
N VAL A 50 4.46 -9.76 -3.72
CA VAL A 50 4.67 -10.93 -2.85
C VAL A 50 4.77 -10.53 -1.38
N ASN A 51 5.38 -9.38 -1.07
CA ASN A 51 5.46 -8.90 0.31
C ASN A 51 4.08 -8.45 0.83
N ASP A 52 3.32 -7.70 0.02
CA ASP A 52 1.96 -7.27 0.37
C ASP A 52 1.01 -8.46 0.57
N THR A 53 1.11 -9.49 -0.28
CA THR A 53 0.29 -10.72 -0.12
C THR A 53 0.70 -11.54 1.10
N GLN A 54 2.00 -11.66 1.40
CA GLN A 54 2.46 -12.37 2.60
C GLN A 54 2.10 -11.63 3.90
N GLU A 55 2.17 -10.30 3.92
CA GLU A 55 1.71 -9.48 5.03
C GLU A 55 0.20 -9.62 5.22
N GLN A 56 -0.58 -9.57 4.14
CA GLN A 56 -2.03 -9.80 4.19
C GLN A 56 -2.40 -11.21 4.70
N ILE A 57 -1.65 -12.25 4.32
CA ILE A 57 -1.86 -13.61 4.82
C ILE A 57 -1.56 -13.68 6.32
N LYS A 58 -0.44 -13.12 6.80
CA LYS A 58 -0.11 -13.07 8.24
C LYS A 58 -1.18 -12.31 9.03
N LEU A 59 -1.67 -11.20 8.50
CA LEU A 59 -2.73 -10.39 9.11
C LEU A 59 -4.07 -11.13 9.15
N ASN A 60 -4.43 -11.88 8.10
CA ASN A 60 -5.64 -12.70 8.10
C ASN A 60 -5.56 -13.89 9.07
N VAL A 61 -4.38 -14.44 9.28
CA VAL A 61 -4.15 -15.45 10.33
C VAL A 61 -4.30 -14.80 11.71
N SER A 62 -3.70 -13.63 11.95
CA SER A 62 -3.83 -12.90 13.22
C SER A 62 -5.27 -12.52 13.59
N LYS A 63 -6.10 -12.19 12.59
CA LYS A 63 -7.53 -11.87 12.76
C LYS A 63 -8.40 -13.05 13.16
N ASN A 64 -8.01 -14.27 12.78
CA ASN A 64 -8.75 -15.49 13.07
C ASN A 64 -8.20 -16.25 14.29
N LEU A 65 -7.22 -15.68 15.00
CA LEU A 65 -6.73 -16.24 16.26
C LEU A 65 -7.83 -16.25 17.32
N ASP A 66 -7.80 -17.24 18.20
CA ASP A 66 -8.65 -17.28 19.38
C ASP A 66 -8.41 -16.06 20.28
N PRO A 67 -9.41 -15.57 21.04
CA PRO A 67 -9.29 -14.37 21.88
C PRO A 67 -8.09 -14.40 22.84
N ILE A 68 -7.73 -15.58 23.34
CA ILE A 68 -6.58 -15.78 24.23
C ILE A 68 -5.27 -15.57 23.46
N GLN A 69 -5.15 -16.10 22.24
CA GLN A 69 -3.96 -15.93 21.41
C GLN A 69 -3.84 -14.48 20.92
N GLN A 70 -4.95 -13.84 20.56
CA GLN A 70 -4.95 -12.40 20.24
C GLN A 70 -4.43 -11.56 21.40
N GLN A 71 -4.80 -11.90 22.64
CA GLN A 71 -4.31 -11.21 23.83
C GLN A 71 -2.79 -11.42 24.03
N VAL A 72 -2.29 -12.64 23.78
CA VAL A 72 -0.85 -12.94 23.87
C VAL A 72 -0.06 -12.13 22.83
N GLU A 73 -0.54 -12.04 21.60
CA GLU A 73 0.12 -11.24 20.55
C GLU A 73 0.03 -9.73 20.83
N LEU A 74 -1.12 -9.23 21.30
CA LEU A 74 -1.28 -7.83 21.72
C LEU A 74 -0.34 -7.47 22.88
N ASN A 75 -0.11 -8.39 23.81
CA ASN A 75 0.84 -8.21 24.90
C ASN A 75 2.29 -8.04 24.41
N LYS A 76 2.64 -8.52 23.21
CA LYS A 76 3.96 -8.27 22.59
C LYS A 76 4.11 -6.83 22.09
N ILE A 77 3.00 -6.17 21.75
CA ILE A 77 2.99 -4.77 21.29
C ILE A 77 2.98 -3.82 22.49
N THR A 78 2.10 -4.07 23.46
CA THR A 78 2.01 -3.29 24.69
C THR A 78 1.43 -4.15 25.80
N THR A 79 1.94 -4.01 27.02
CA THR A 79 1.40 -4.69 28.20
C THR A 79 0.19 -3.98 28.79
N SER A 80 -0.12 -2.76 28.33
CA SER A 80 -1.20 -1.96 28.89
C SER A 80 -2.55 -2.37 28.30
N PRO A 81 -3.51 -2.83 29.13
CA PRO A 81 -4.85 -3.17 28.66
C PRO A 81 -5.60 -1.95 28.09
N PHE A 82 -5.22 -0.74 28.53
CA PHE A 82 -5.84 0.50 28.09
C PHE A 82 -5.71 0.71 26.58
N TYR A 83 -4.49 0.64 26.02
CA TYR A 83 -4.28 0.84 24.58
C TYR A 83 -4.84 -0.30 23.73
N GLN A 84 -4.80 -1.53 24.27
CA GLN A 84 -5.36 -2.70 23.59
C GLN A 84 -6.88 -2.60 23.48
N ASN A 85 -7.57 -2.24 24.57
CA ASN A 85 -9.02 -2.08 24.57
C ASN A 85 -9.45 -0.87 23.73
N MET A 86 -8.69 0.23 23.77
CA MET A 86 -8.91 1.36 22.88
C MET A 86 -8.85 0.95 21.41
N ALA A 87 -7.83 0.20 21.00
CA ALA A 87 -7.72 -0.28 19.63
C ALA A 87 -8.90 -1.19 19.22
N ARG A 88 -9.36 -2.07 20.13
CA ARG A 88 -10.54 -2.93 19.91
C ARG A 88 -11.83 -2.12 19.75
N ASN A 89 -12.06 -1.15 20.63
CA ASN A 89 -13.23 -0.28 20.60
C ASN A 89 -13.28 0.55 19.32
N VAL A 90 -12.15 1.17 18.96
CA VAL A 90 -12.04 1.96 17.73
C VAL A 90 -12.29 1.08 16.50
N ALA A 91 -11.70 -0.13 16.44
CA ALA A 91 -11.94 -1.06 15.33
C ALA A 91 -13.41 -1.53 15.22
N ALA A 92 -14.09 -1.70 16.35
CA ALA A 92 -15.50 -2.07 16.41
C ALA A 92 -16.41 -0.90 15.97
N ASN A 93 -16.19 0.28 16.54
CA ASN A 93 -17.01 1.48 16.28
C ASN A 93 -16.84 2.00 14.86
N LEU A 94 -15.63 1.92 14.28
CA LEU A 94 -15.40 2.23 12.85
C LEU A 94 -15.99 1.19 11.90
N GLY A 95 -16.54 0.08 12.41
CA GLY A 95 -17.17 -0.96 11.59
C GLY A 95 -16.16 -1.82 10.80
N ILE A 96 -14.86 -1.66 11.04
CA ILE A 96 -13.80 -2.33 10.27
C ILE A 96 -13.78 -3.84 10.55
N LEU A 97 -14.08 -4.25 11.78
CA LEU A 97 -14.22 -5.67 12.13
C LEU A 97 -15.36 -6.36 11.34
N TYR A 98 -16.38 -5.61 10.91
CA TYR A 98 -17.52 -6.13 10.17
C TYR A 98 -17.31 -6.12 8.66
N GLN A 99 -16.56 -5.15 8.12
CA GLN A 99 -16.20 -5.11 6.69
C GLN A 99 -15.32 -6.31 6.27
N VAL A 100 -14.42 -6.74 7.15
CA VAL A 100 -13.44 -7.78 6.84
C VAL A 100 -14.09 -9.18 6.79
N ARG A 101 -15.26 -9.38 7.40
CA ARG A 101 -15.94 -10.68 7.44
C ARG A 101 -16.84 -11.00 6.23
N GLY A 102 -16.91 -10.11 5.24
CA GLY A 102 -17.42 -10.44 3.89
C GLY A 102 -18.76 -11.18 3.80
N GLY A 103 -19.67 -10.95 4.77
CA GLY A 103 -20.90 -11.72 4.91
C GLY A 103 -22.17 -10.87 4.85
N PHE A 104 -23.32 -11.55 4.75
CA PHE A 104 -24.67 -10.98 4.78
C PHE A 104 -24.87 -9.93 5.89
N LEU A 105 -24.15 -9.99 7.01
CA LEU A 105 -24.25 -9.03 8.12
C LEU A 105 -23.65 -7.63 7.85
N SER A 106 -23.17 -7.34 6.63
CA SER A 106 -22.67 -6.01 6.25
C SER A 106 -23.72 -4.90 6.30
N TRP A 107 -25.01 -5.21 6.29
CA TRP A 107 -26.10 -4.22 6.50
C TRP A 107 -26.30 -3.83 7.98
N LEU A 108 -25.75 -4.61 8.92
CA LEU A 108 -25.69 -4.25 10.35
C LEU A 108 -24.43 -3.44 10.69
N ASN A 109 -23.71 -2.95 9.68
CA ASN A 109 -22.48 -2.21 9.90
C ASN A 109 -22.78 -0.92 10.71
N PRO A 110 -22.26 -0.80 11.94
CA PRO A 110 -22.54 0.34 12.82
C PRO A 110 -22.01 1.68 12.27
N ARG A 111 -21.26 1.67 11.15
CA ARG A 111 -20.66 2.82 10.47
C ARG A 111 -21.58 4.00 10.18
N THR A 112 -22.89 3.80 10.05
CA THR A 112 -23.83 4.90 9.74
C THR A 112 -24.29 5.68 10.97
N TRP A 113 -23.88 5.30 12.18
CA TRP A 113 -24.37 5.94 13.40
C TRP A 113 -23.36 6.98 13.89
N THR A 114 -23.77 8.24 13.90
CA THR A 114 -23.01 9.38 14.44
C THR A 114 -22.56 9.18 15.90
N GLU A 115 -23.25 8.33 16.66
CA GLU A 115 -22.86 7.96 18.02
C GLU A 115 -21.51 7.23 18.05
N ASN A 116 -21.19 6.44 17.04
CA ASN A 116 -19.96 5.66 16.98
C ASN A 116 -18.74 6.53 16.70
N ASP A 117 -18.89 7.55 15.85
CA ASP A 117 -17.86 8.54 15.59
C ASP A 117 -17.52 9.33 16.85
N GLN A 118 -18.55 9.69 17.64
CA GLN A 118 -18.36 10.34 18.93
C GLN A 118 -17.63 9.45 19.94
N LEU A 119 -17.90 8.13 19.94
CA LEU A 119 -17.19 7.17 20.78
C LEU A 119 -15.72 7.01 20.35
N VAL A 120 -15.45 6.90 19.04
CA VAL A 120 -14.09 6.86 18.49
C VAL A 120 -13.32 8.11 18.88
N TYR A 121 -13.93 9.29 18.73
CA TYR A 121 -13.33 10.55 19.17
C TYR A 121 -13.04 10.56 20.68
N ASN A 122 -13.99 10.11 21.50
CA ASN A 122 -13.85 10.09 22.96
C ASN A 122 -12.73 9.15 23.43
N ASP A 123 -12.49 8.07 22.70
CA ASP A 123 -11.36 7.18 22.94
C ASP A 123 -10.04 7.83 22.51
N LEU A 124 -9.96 8.32 21.27
CA LEU A 124 -8.72 8.86 20.70
C LEU A 124 -8.25 10.17 21.35
N ARG A 125 -9.17 11.02 21.82
CA ARG A 125 -8.83 12.29 22.51
C ARG A 125 -8.09 12.08 23.83
N GLN A 126 -8.15 10.88 24.41
CA GLN A 126 -7.46 10.56 25.67
C GLN A 126 -5.94 10.42 25.46
N LEU A 127 -5.50 10.26 24.20
CA LEU A 127 -4.10 10.17 23.84
C LEU A 127 -3.46 11.56 23.90
N LYS A 128 -2.34 11.65 24.62
CA LYS A 128 -1.64 12.91 24.92
C LYS A 128 -0.37 13.10 24.10
N ASN A 129 0.18 12.03 23.52
CA ASN A 129 1.42 12.09 22.76
C ASN A 129 1.44 11.12 21.57
N SER A 130 2.36 11.37 20.63
CA SER A 130 2.54 10.58 19.41
C SER A 130 2.98 9.14 19.67
N GLY A 131 3.69 8.87 20.78
CA GLY A 131 4.09 7.52 21.18
C GLY A 131 2.89 6.63 21.55
N GLN A 132 1.89 7.20 22.21
CA GLN A 132 0.64 6.53 22.54
C GLN A 132 -0.19 6.28 21.28
N VAL A 133 -0.27 7.27 20.38
CA VAL A 133 -0.91 7.10 19.06
C VAL A 133 -0.26 5.97 18.28
N LYS A 134 1.07 5.89 18.26
CA LYS A 134 1.80 4.80 17.60
C LYS A 134 1.48 3.44 18.23
N THR A 135 1.43 3.37 19.56
CA THR A 135 1.08 2.14 20.28
C THR A 135 -0.33 1.65 19.92
N VAL A 136 -1.32 2.55 19.96
CA VAL A 136 -2.70 2.24 19.60
C VAL A 136 -2.81 1.88 18.11
N SER A 137 -2.08 2.57 17.24
CA SER A 137 -2.04 2.28 15.80
C SER A 137 -1.48 0.89 15.51
N ASN A 138 -0.44 0.45 16.23
CA ASN A 138 0.13 -0.88 16.10
C ASN A 138 -0.86 -1.96 16.58
N CYS A 139 -1.52 -1.75 17.72
CA CYS A 139 -2.57 -2.65 18.20
C CYS A 139 -3.74 -2.73 17.21
N TYR A 140 -4.15 -1.59 16.66
CA TYR A 140 -5.22 -1.50 15.67
C TYR A 140 -4.85 -2.21 14.38
N PHE A 141 -3.63 -2.02 13.88
CA PHE A 141 -3.13 -2.70 12.68
C PHE A 141 -3.08 -4.21 12.88
N PHE A 142 -2.65 -4.69 14.05
CA PHE A 142 -2.70 -6.13 14.36
C PHE A 142 -4.13 -6.69 14.30
N LEU A 143 -5.11 -5.96 14.83
CA LEU A 143 -6.52 -6.39 14.87
C LEU A 143 -7.22 -6.31 13.51
N THR A 144 -6.89 -5.31 12.69
CA THR A 144 -7.67 -4.96 11.50
C THR A 144 -6.90 -5.14 10.19
N GLY A 145 -5.58 -5.25 10.24
CA GLY A 145 -4.68 -5.19 9.09
C GLY A 145 -4.73 -3.86 8.34
N LYS A 146 -5.30 -2.81 8.93
CA LYS A 146 -5.46 -1.49 8.31
C LYS A 146 -4.74 -0.41 9.11
N ASN A 147 -4.37 0.65 8.41
CA ASN A 147 -3.76 1.81 9.04
C ASN A 147 -4.83 2.62 9.79
N LEU A 148 -4.61 2.82 11.10
CA LEU A 148 -5.53 3.59 11.94
C LEU A 148 -5.71 5.03 11.45
N MET A 149 -4.63 5.67 11.00
CA MET A 149 -4.68 7.06 10.52
C MET A 149 -5.52 7.19 9.26
N GLU A 150 -5.34 6.26 8.32
CA GLU A 150 -6.10 6.23 7.07
C GLU A 150 -7.58 5.96 7.33
N ASP A 151 -7.90 5.02 8.23
CA ASP A 151 -9.28 4.74 8.59
C ASP A 151 -9.92 5.90 9.36
N ILE A 152 -9.22 6.56 10.29
CA ILE A 152 -9.74 7.74 10.99
C ILE A 152 -10.03 8.87 10.01
N THR A 153 -9.06 9.22 9.15
CA THR A 153 -9.22 10.33 8.19
C THR A 153 -10.32 10.08 7.16
N ARG A 154 -10.56 8.80 6.82
CA ARG A 154 -11.60 8.42 5.86
C ARG A 154 -12.99 8.24 6.47
N LEU A 155 -13.05 7.74 7.71
CA LEU A 155 -14.29 7.25 8.30
C LEU A 155 -14.84 8.13 9.43
N LEU A 156 -13.99 8.91 10.11
CA LEU A 156 -14.44 9.80 11.17
C LEU A 156 -14.96 11.12 10.56
N ASP A 157 -16.07 11.62 11.08
CA ASP A 157 -16.58 12.95 10.72
C ASP A 157 -15.51 14.06 10.83
N ASN A 158 -15.44 14.91 9.81
CA ASN A 158 -14.46 16.00 9.71
C ASN A 158 -14.47 16.92 10.94
N ASP A 159 -15.65 17.20 11.51
CA ASP A 159 -15.84 18.06 12.68
C ASP A 159 -15.17 17.49 13.95
N LEU A 160 -15.04 16.17 14.04
CA LEU A 160 -14.37 15.47 15.14
C LEU A 160 -12.87 15.28 14.83
N LEU A 161 -12.53 15.02 13.56
CA LEU A 161 -11.15 14.90 13.10
C LEU A 161 -10.34 16.17 13.38
N ILE A 162 -10.93 17.35 13.13
CA ILE A 162 -10.27 18.65 13.38
C ILE A 162 -9.88 18.80 14.87
N LYS A 163 -10.65 18.19 15.78
CA LYS A 163 -10.44 18.20 17.23
C LYS A 163 -9.40 17.18 17.70
N LEU A 164 -8.88 16.32 16.81
CA LEU A 164 -7.82 15.34 17.08
C LEU A 164 -6.50 15.78 16.43
N PRO A 165 -5.73 16.69 17.05
CA PRO A 165 -4.52 17.26 16.45
C PRO A 165 -3.39 16.24 16.23
N LEU A 166 -3.43 15.10 16.92
CA LEU A 166 -2.44 14.03 16.79
C LEU A 166 -2.70 13.12 15.57
N PHE A 167 -3.81 13.33 14.86
CA PHE A 167 -4.26 12.54 13.72
C PHE A 167 -4.40 13.38 12.44
N LYS A 168 -3.55 14.41 12.31
CA LYS A 168 -3.47 15.32 11.17
C LYS A 168 -2.19 15.09 10.37
#